data_AF-A0A656CES2-F1
#
_entry.id   AF-A0A656CES2-F1
#
_cell.length_a   1.000
_cell.length_b   1.000
_cell.length_c   1.000
_cell.angle_alpha   90.00
_cell.angle_beta   90.00
_cell.angle_gamma   90.00
#
_symmetry.space_group_name_H-M   'P 1'
#
loop_
_entity.id
_entity.type
_entity.pdbx_description
1 polymer ?
#
loop_
_entity_poly.entity_id
_entity_poly.type
_entity_poly.pdbx_seq_one_letter_code
_entity_poly.pdbx_strand_id
1 'polypeptide(L)'
;MDEQLSELEKLQQAAQLIEEMSQGRLQVCPSVVGQVYIRPQHDSNLGMDMRIDSIPGQPHYRITFTVQLRRMGTDMVADDLRALLSEVGQTYALMAALEARRYTPTGEDLTAFRDGLAAQQGQEWPGASNPARSTISM
;
A
#
# COMPACT_ATOMS: atom_id res chain seq x y z
N MET A 1 -22.06 -21.83 0.96
CA MET A 1 -21.95 -20.82 -0.11
C MET A 1 -20.67 -20.08 0.21
N ASP A 2 -19.56 -20.42 -0.44
CA ASP A 2 -18.35 -19.60 -0.34
C ASP A 2 -18.64 -18.35 -1.16
N GLU A 3 -18.89 -17.24 -0.48
CA GLU A 3 -19.14 -15.95 -1.10
C GLU A 3 -17.81 -15.51 -1.75
N GLN A 4 -17.75 -15.63 -3.07
CA GLN A 4 -16.57 -15.25 -3.83
C GLN A 4 -16.43 -13.73 -3.74
N LEU A 5 -15.42 -13.27 -3.00
CA LEU A 5 -15.09 -11.85 -2.86
C LEU A 5 -14.97 -11.19 -4.24
N SER A 6 -15.56 -10.00 -4.36
CA SER A 6 -15.37 -9.13 -5.52
C SER A 6 -13.91 -8.68 -5.65
N GLU A 7 -13.52 -8.24 -6.86
CA GLU A 7 -12.15 -7.75 -7.07
C GLU A 7 -11.86 -6.49 -6.24
N LEU A 8 -12.84 -5.60 -6.08
CA LEU A 8 -12.73 -4.45 -5.18
C LEU A 8 -12.47 -4.87 -3.72
N GLU A 9 -13.20 -5.86 -3.19
CA GLU A 9 -12.99 -6.36 -1.83
C GLU A 9 -11.62 -7.03 -1.68
N LYS A 10 -11.18 -7.80 -2.67
CA LYS A 10 -9.83 -8.37 -2.68
C LYS A 10 -8.75 -7.29 -2.61
N LEU A 11 -8.93 -6.19 -3.34
CA LEU A 11 -8.01 -5.04 -3.32
C LEU A 11 -7.99 -4.34 -1.97
N GLN A 12 -9.16 -4.14 -1.36
CA GLN A 12 -9.28 -3.57 -0.01
C GLN A 12 -8.60 -4.47 1.04
N GLN A 13 -8.84 -5.77 0.98
CA GLN A 13 -8.17 -6.74 1.86
C GLN A 13 -6.66 -6.83 1.59
N ALA A 14 -6.21 -6.55 0.36
CA ALA A 14 -4.79 -6.49 0.04
C ALA A 14 -4.13 -5.27 0.72
N ALA A 15 -4.76 -4.10 0.66
CA ALA A 15 -4.26 -2.90 1.33
C ALA A 15 -4.16 -3.09 2.84
N GLN A 16 -5.21 -3.62 3.46
CA GLN A 16 -5.20 -3.91 4.90
C GLN A 16 -4.12 -4.94 5.27
N LEU A 17 -3.99 -6.02 4.49
CA LEU A 17 -2.96 -7.02 4.74
C LEU A 17 -1.55 -6.45 4.62
N ILE A 18 -1.30 -5.56 3.66
CA ILE A 18 -0.02 -4.89 3.49
C ILE A 18 0.32 -4.07 4.74
N GLU A 19 -0.62 -3.28 5.24
CA GLU A 19 -0.41 -2.46 6.44
C GLU A 19 -0.21 -3.31 7.70
N GLU A 20 -1.05 -4.34 7.90
CA GLU A 20 -0.99 -5.21 9.07
C GLU A 20 0.29 -6.07 9.11
N MET A 21 0.60 -6.78 8.02
CA MET A 21 1.76 -7.68 7.98
C MET A 21 3.09 -6.92 7.94
N SER A 22 3.11 -5.71 7.37
CA SER A 22 4.28 -4.84 7.43
C SER A 22 4.39 -4.09 8.77
N GLN A 23 3.42 -4.23 9.66
CA GLN A 23 3.36 -3.51 10.94
C GLN A 23 3.43 -1.98 10.74
N GLY A 24 2.72 -1.48 9.73
CA GLY A 24 2.68 -0.07 9.37
C GLY A 24 3.86 0.44 8.55
N ARG A 25 4.87 -0.41 8.22
CA ARG A 25 6.03 0.01 7.42
C ARG A 25 5.69 0.25 5.95
N LEU A 26 4.61 -0.33 5.45
CA LEU A 26 4.09 -0.12 4.11
C LEU A 26 2.64 0.36 4.21
N GLN A 27 2.29 1.40 3.43
CA GLN A 27 0.94 1.91 3.33
C GLN A 27 0.49 1.99 1.88
N VAL A 28 -0.76 1.63 1.58
CA VAL A 28 -1.30 1.78 0.22
C VAL A 28 -1.93 3.17 0.09
N CYS A 29 -1.48 3.94 -0.89
CA CYS A 29 -1.90 5.31 -1.09
C CYS A 29 -2.57 5.51 -2.46
N PRO A 30 -3.59 6.38 -2.55
CA PRO A 30 -4.14 6.78 -3.83
C PRO A 30 -3.14 7.64 -4.60
N SER A 31 -3.09 7.48 -5.92
CA SER A 31 -2.26 8.32 -6.79
C SER A 31 -3.10 9.34 -7.55
N VAL A 32 -2.54 10.54 -7.78
CA VAL A 32 -3.16 11.58 -8.62
C VAL A 32 -2.80 11.41 -10.10
N VAL A 33 -1.70 10.73 -10.42
CA VAL A 33 -1.21 10.49 -11.79
C VAL A 33 -1.41 9.04 -12.22
N GLY A 34 -1.69 8.14 -11.27
CA GLY A 34 -1.94 6.72 -11.49
C GLY A 34 -3.13 6.23 -10.69
N GLN A 35 -3.23 4.91 -10.48
CA GLN A 35 -4.28 4.31 -9.65
C GLN A 35 -3.90 4.39 -8.17
N VAL A 36 -2.95 3.56 -7.74
CA VAL A 36 -2.45 3.50 -6.36
C VAL A 36 -0.94 3.26 -6.37
N TYR A 37 -0.29 3.52 -5.24
CA TYR A 37 1.11 3.16 -5.02
C TYR A 37 1.31 2.71 -3.57
N ILE A 38 2.37 1.94 -3.31
CA ILE A 38 2.72 1.54 -1.95
C ILE A 38 3.82 2.47 -1.45
N ARG A 39 3.54 3.19 -0.36
CA ARG A 39 4.48 4.09 0.30
C ARG A 39 5.19 3.36 1.43
N PRO A 40 6.52 3.15 1.34
CA PRO A 40 7.30 2.68 2.46
C PRO A 40 7.58 3.80 3.46
N GLN A 41 7.52 3.50 4.75
CA GLN A 41 7.88 4.43 5.82
C GLN A 41 9.40 4.65 5.88
N HIS A 42 9.81 5.67 6.64
CA HIS A 42 11.21 6.12 6.69
C HIS A 42 12.18 5.05 7.21
N ASP A 43 11.73 4.22 8.14
CA ASP A 43 12.50 3.19 8.83
C ASP A 43 12.46 1.80 8.14
N SER A 44 11.66 1.63 7.09
CA SER A 44 11.57 0.36 6.35
C SER A 44 12.82 0.12 5.50
N ASN A 45 13.44 -1.06 5.65
CA ASN A 45 14.58 -1.47 4.83
C ASN A 45 14.14 -1.95 3.44
N LEU A 46 12.91 -2.43 3.32
CA LEU A 46 12.30 -2.88 2.07
C LEU A 46 11.26 -1.87 1.57
N GLY A 47 11.10 -1.82 0.25
CA GLY A 47 9.98 -1.20 -0.42
C GLY A 47 9.17 -2.28 -1.10
N MET A 48 7.89 -2.01 -1.31
CA MET A 48 7.04 -2.81 -2.17
C MET A 48 6.44 -1.89 -3.23
N ASP A 49 6.20 -2.44 -4.41
CA ASP A 49 5.48 -1.76 -5.48
C ASP A 49 4.33 -2.65 -5.97
N MET A 50 3.28 -2.00 -6.45
CA MET A 50 2.10 -2.65 -7.01
C MET A 50 1.97 -2.23 -8.48
N ARG A 51 2.31 -3.16 -9.37
CA ARG A 51 2.21 -2.94 -10.81
C ARG A 51 0.86 -3.37 -11.32
N ILE A 52 0.23 -2.50 -12.10
CA ILE A 52 -1.07 -2.71 -12.70
C ILE A 52 -0.89 -2.63 -14.21
N ASP A 53 -0.85 -3.79 -14.87
CA ASP A 53 -0.61 -3.89 -16.30
C ASP A 53 -1.93 -4.21 -17.03
N SER A 54 -2.23 -3.46 -18.09
CA SER A 54 -3.39 -3.77 -18.94
C SER A 54 -3.13 -5.03 -19.76
N ILE A 55 -4.18 -5.82 -19.98
CA ILE A 55 -4.10 -7.02 -20.81
C ILE A 55 -4.70 -6.69 -22.19
N PRO A 56 -3.94 -6.76 -23.30
CA PRO A 56 -4.44 -6.42 -24.62
C PRO A 56 -5.73 -7.17 -24.98
N GLY A 57 -6.75 -6.42 -25.40
CA GLY A 57 -8.05 -6.97 -25.80
C GLY A 57 -8.95 -7.43 -24.65
N GLN A 58 -8.58 -7.17 -23.39
CA GLN A 58 -9.40 -7.51 -22.22
C GLN A 58 -9.73 -6.26 -21.39
N PRO A 59 -10.90 -6.22 -20.75
CA PRO A 59 -11.28 -5.13 -19.85
C PRO A 59 -10.62 -5.24 -18.45
N HIS A 60 -9.82 -6.29 -18.22
CA HIS A 60 -9.20 -6.60 -16.94
C HIS A 60 -7.71 -6.27 -16.93
N TYR A 61 -7.20 -6.01 -15.74
CA TYR A 61 -5.80 -5.74 -15.46
C TYR A 61 -5.15 -6.93 -14.76
N ARG A 62 -3.83 -7.04 -14.91
CA ARG A 62 -2.99 -7.92 -14.10
C ARG A 62 -2.32 -7.11 -13.02
N ILE A 63 -2.37 -7.61 -11.78
CA ILE A 63 -1.62 -7.04 -10.67
C ILE A 63 -0.41 -7.90 -10.38
N THR A 64 0.74 -7.25 -10.22
CA THR A 64 1.99 -7.88 -9.79
C THR A 64 2.57 -7.07 -8.63
N PHE A 65 2.93 -7.75 -7.54
CA PHE A 65 3.65 -7.12 -6.43
C PHE A 65 5.15 -7.38 -6.58
N THR A 66 5.96 -6.35 -6.38
CA THR A 66 7.43 -6.48 -6.40
C THR A 66 8.01 -5.87 -5.14
N VAL A 67 9.17 -6.36 -4.72
CA VAL A 67 9.88 -5.87 -3.53
C VAL A 67 11.28 -5.43 -3.89
N GLN A 68 11.72 -4.33 -3.29
CA GLN A 68 13.03 -3.72 -3.52
C GLN A 68 13.73 -3.43 -2.20
N LEU A 69 15.04 -3.67 -2.13
CA LEU A 69 15.87 -3.16 -1.04
C LEU A 69 15.97 -1.63 -1.16
N ARG A 70 15.66 -0.91 -0.08
CA ARG A 70 15.71 0.56 -0.05
C ARG A 70 16.95 1.09 0.64
N ARG A 71 17.32 0.49 1.77
CA ARG A 71 18.48 0.91 2.56
C ARG A 71 19.66 0.04 2.18
N MET A 72 20.51 0.58 1.32
CA MET A 72 21.77 -0.03 0.91
C MET A 72 22.92 0.91 1.28
N GLY A 73 24.07 0.35 1.66
CA GLY A 73 25.33 1.12 1.76
C GLY A 73 25.74 1.59 3.16
N THR A 74 25.11 1.11 4.23
CA THR A 74 25.58 1.31 5.62
C THR A 74 25.96 -0.02 6.25
N ASP A 75 27.02 -0.01 7.07
CA ASP A 75 27.37 -1.19 7.88
C ASP A 75 26.19 -1.54 8.81
N MET A 76 25.85 -2.83 8.84
CA MET A 76 24.81 -3.35 9.73
C MET A 76 25.48 -4.09 10.88
N VAL A 77 25.19 -3.66 12.10
CA VAL A 77 25.51 -4.47 13.28
C VAL A 77 24.54 -5.65 13.39
N ALA A 78 24.84 -6.61 14.28
CA ALA A 78 24.05 -7.84 14.39
C ALA A 78 22.54 -7.60 14.61
N ASP A 79 22.17 -6.57 15.38
CA ASP A 79 20.78 -6.22 15.61
C ASP A 79 20.08 -5.66 14.36
N ASP A 80 20.75 -4.81 13.60
CA ASP A 80 20.21 -4.27 12.34
C ASP A 80 20.03 -5.37 11.30
N LEU A 81 21.00 -6.29 11.21
CA LEU A 81 20.89 -7.46 10.33
C LEU A 81 19.74 -8.37 10.75
N ARG A 82 19.55 -8.58 12.05
CA ARG A 82 18.42 -9.36 12.58
C ARG A 82 17.08 -8.69 12.28
N ALA A 83 16.99 -7.37 12.41
CA ALA A 83 15.80 -6.60 12.06
C ALA A 83 15.48 -6.72 10.56
N LEU A 84 16.50 -6.58 9.70
CA LEU A 84 16.35 -6.77 8.26
C LEU A 84 15.87 -8.19 7.92
N LEU A 85 16.45 -9.23 8.52
CA LEU A 85 16.04 -10.62 8.28
C LEU A 85 14.58 -10.86 8.70
N SER A 86 14.15 -10.25 9.81
CA SER A 86 12.74 -10.30 10.24
C SER A 86 11.83 -9.59 9.25
N GLU A 87 12.22 -8.41 8.77
CA GLU A 87 11.45 -7.66 7.76
C GLU A 87 11.35 -8.45 6.46
N VAL A 88 12.44 -9.06 5.97
CA VAL A 88 12.45 -9.94 4.80
C VAL A 88 11.49 -11.12 4.96
N GLY A 89 11.52 -11.79 6.12
CA GLY A 89 10.61 -12.90 6.40
C GLY A 89 9.14 -12.50 6.37
N GLN A 90 8.81 -11.36 6.99
CA GLN A 90 7.45 -10.81 7.01
C GLN A 90 6.99 -10.39 5.59
N THR A 91 7.86 -9.70 4.84
CA THR A 91 7.57 -9.28 3.47
C THR A 91 7.40 -10.48 2.53
N TYR A 92 8.18 -11.55 2.69
CA TYR A 92 8.00 -12.79 1.92
C TYR A 92 6.64 -13.43 2.20
N ALA A 93 6.25 -13.55 3.47
CA ALA A 93 4.94 -14.07 3.84
C ALA A 93 3.79 -13.22 3.29
N LEU A 94 3.95 -11.89 3.32
CA LEU A 94 3.01 -10.95 2.72
C LEU A 94 2.90 -11.17 1.20
N MET A 95 4.01 -11.26 0.48
CA MET A 95 4.00 -11.53 -0.97
C MET A 95 3.27 -12.83 -1.29
N ALA A 96 3.57 -13.91 -0.58
CA ALA A 96 2.91 -15.21 -0.80
C ALA A 96 1.39 -15.12 -0.59
N ALA A 97 0.94 -14.38 0.44
CA ALA A 97 -0.48 -14.18 0.72
C ALA A 97 -1.18 -13.33 -0.34
N LEU A 98 -0.50 -12.30 -0.85
CA LEU A 98 -1.02 -11.47 -1.95
C LEU A 98 -1.12 -12.29 -3.26
N GLU A 99 -0.07 -13.03 -3.63
CA GLU A 99 -0.04 -13.82 -4.86
C GLU A 99 -1.09 -14.94 -4.89
N ALA A 100 -1.40 -15.53 -3.72
CA ALA A 100 -2.42 -16.57 -3.60
C ALA A 100 -3.83 -16.09 -3.97
N ARG A 101 -4.13 -14.78 -3.85
CA ARG A 101 -5.47 -14.22 -4.01
C ARG A 101 -5.92 -13.99 -5.45
N ARG A 102 -4.98 -14.01 -6.42
CA ARG A 102 -5.19 -13.79 -7.87
C ARG A 102 -6.16 -12.64 -8.20
N TYR A 103 -5.62 -11.52 -8.63
CA TYR A 103 -6.40 -10.33 -8.96
C TYR A 103 -6.60 -10.18 -10.46
N THR A 104 -7.83 -9.89 -10.87
CA THR A 104 -8.21 -9.54 -12.25
C THR A 104 -9.21 -8.38 -12.25
N PRO A 105 -8.88 -7.22 -11.66
CA PRO A 105 -9.82 -6.11 -11.54
C PRO A 105 -10.08 -5.45 -12.89
N THR A 106 -11.25 -4.83 -13.01
CA THR A 106 -11.58 -3.91 -14.10
C THR A 106 -11.07 -2.49 -13.81
N GLY A 107 -11.19 -1.60 -14.79
CA GLY A 107 -10.90 -0.16 -14.56
C GLY A 107 -11.84 0.49 -13.53
N GLU A 108 -13.07 0.00 -13.43
CA GLU A 108 -14.04 0.47 -12.44
C GLU A 108 -13.63 0.06 -11.02
N ASP A 109 -13.21 -1.20 -10.84
CA ASP A 109 -12.71 -1.69 -9.55
C ASP A 109 -11.50 -0.89 -9.06
N LEU A 110 -10.54 -0.62 -9.95
CA LEU A 110 -9.35 0.17 -9.63
C LEU A 110 -9.69 1.62 -9.26
N THR A 111 -10.64 2.22 -9.97
CA THR A 111 -11.11 3.58 -9.69
C THR A 111 -11.82 3.64 -8.33
N ALA A 112 -12.74 2.72 -8.09
CA ALA A 112 -13.46 2.62 -6.82
C ALA A 112 -12.50 2.36 -5.64
N PHE A 113 -11.48 1.52 -5.85
CA PHE A 113 -10.46 1.26 -4.85
C PHE A 113 -9.63 2.51 -4.51
N ARG A 114 -9.12 3.23 -5.52
CA ARG A 114 -8.40 4.49 -5.32
C ARG A 114 -9.26 5.52 -4.58
N ASP A 115 -10.50 5.70 -5.02
CA ASP A 115 -11.40 6.70 -4.44
C ASP A 115 -11.75 6.36 -2.98
N GLY A 116 -11.90 5.07 -2.68
CA GLY A 116 -12.03 4.58 -1.30
C GLY A 116 -10.83 4.92 -0.42
N LEU A 117 -9.59 4.71 -0.91
CA LEU A 117 -8.38 5.10 -0.19
C LEU A 117 -8.27 6.61 0.01
N ALA A 118 -8.63 7.41 -0.99
CA ALA A 118 -8.63 8.87 -0.90
C ALA A 118 -9.63 9.38 0.15
N ALA A 119 -10.80 8.76 0.25
CA ALA A 119 -11.80 9.10 1.26
C ALA A 119 -11.32 8.77 2.68
N GLN A 120 -10.61 7.66 2.87
CA GLN A 120 -10.03 7.26 4.16
C GLN A 120 -8.94 8.25 4.62
N GLN A 121 -8.01 8.59 3.72
CA GLN A 121 -6.89 9.49 4.04
C GLN A 121 -7.33 10.96 4.20
N GLY A 122 -8.39 11.39 3.53
CA GLY A 122 -8.99 12.71 3.73
C GLY A 122 -9.61 12.90 5.12
N GLN A 123 -9.99 11.82 5.81
CA GLN A 123 -10.52 11.85 7.18
C GLN A 123 -9.40 11.86 8.25
N GLU A 124 -8.20 11.40 7.92
CA GLU A 124 -7.03 11.43 8.81
C GLU A 124 -6.41 12.83 9.00
N TRP A 125 -6.98 13.89 8.39
CA TRP A 125 -6.52 15.27 8.56
C TRP A 125 -7.42 16.14 9.46
N PRO A 126 -7.30 16.10 10.80
CA PRO A 126 -7.77 17.16 11.69
C PRO A 126 -6.71 18.27 11.83
N GLY A 127 -6.07 18.66 10.72
CA GLY A 127 -4.90 19.56 10.69
C GLY A 127 -5.14 20.86 9.92
N ALA A 128 -6.37 21.36 9.87
CA ALA A 128 -6.69 22.69 9.33
C ALA A 128 -7.31 23.62 10.38
N SER A 129 -6.98 23.43 11.67
CA SER A 129 -7.07 24.54 12.63
C SER A 129 -5.83 25.41 12.44
N ASN A 130 -5.94 26.37 11.52
CA ASN A 130 -4.98 27.44 11.34
C ASN A 130 -4.93 28.30 12.62
N PRO A 131 -3.82 28.33 13.40
CA PRO A 131 -3.74 29.16 14.61
C PRO A 131 -3.53 30.66 14.28
N ALA A 132 -3.43 31.04 13.01
CA ALA A 132 -3.15 32.43 12.62
C ALA A 132 -4.40 33.34 12.50
N ARG A 133 -5.60 32.90 12.93
CA ARG A 133 -6.82 33.74 12.90
C ARG A 133 -7.36 34.09 14.28
N SER A 134 -6.47 34.34 15.25
CA SER A 134 -6.85 34.85 16.58
C SER A 134 -5.96 36.01 17.02
N THR A 135 -5.85 37.07 16.22
CA THR A 135 -5.46 38.40 16.71
C THR A 135 -5.98 39.49 15.78
N ILE A 136 -7.28 39.76 15.81
CA ILE A 136 -7.80 41.14 15.66
C ILE A 136 -9.01 41.26 16.60
N SER A 137 -8.74 41.73 17.82
CA SER A 137 -9.71 42.37 18.71
C SER A 137 -8.94 43.12 19.80
N MET A 138 -8.55 44.35 19.48
CA MET A 138 -8.57 45.51 20.38
C MET A 138 -8.30 46.77 19.57
#